data_AF-A0A251XW90-F1
#
_entry.id   AF-A0A251XW90-F1
#
_cell.length_a   1.000
_cell.length_b   1.000
_cell.length_c   1.000
_cell.angle_alpha   90.00
_cell.angle_beta   90.00
_cell.angle_gamma   90.00
#
_symmetry.space_group_name_H-M   'P 1'
#
loop_
_entity.id
_entity.type
_entity.pdbx_description
1 polymer ?
#
loop_
_entity_poly.entity_id
_entity_poly.type
_entity_poly.pdbx_seq_one_letter_code
_entity_poly.pdbx_strand_id
1 'polypeptide(L)'
;MPYIIALVLIIFLISLIFTYWQISLTVVGLILAIIMVPKIVRNVRKNRYFKGEVFLAQKRELAAFIDEHNDLAEYIAEIRERDSFQLAVAETGTHAHLATFQNTSNHKHRRNRNEASFEDPNVHNCSLQVVRSASGDPLKYLMKYFNIAATEARLTQVETLGEDIARLEDAVGNLRQRETAIVESIRPPAFILKHYEQEFRDQVGYEVKRIAIPYPVYVFEYVSAGGNSSQRTSIKLNNETIDELVDVLAGKMRFDKSAAGQRALMTARLRQFIKARDGHACRFCSVSVVDEPHLLLEVDHVVPVSKGGLSTHENLQTLCWKCNRSKSNKILAA
;
A
#
# COMPACT_ATOMS: atom_id res chain seq x y z
N MET A 1 49.66 33.87 81.76
CA MET A 1 48.62 34.78 81.24
C MET A 1 47.91 34.31 79.96
N PRO A 2 48.54 33.74 78.91
CA PRO A 2 47.83 33.39 77.67
C PRO A 2 46.83 32.21 77.82
N TYR A 3 47.15 31.22 78.67
CA TYR A 3 46.28 30.05 78.88
C TYR A 3 44.97 30.34 79.61
N ILE A 4 44.97 31.32 80.53
CA ILE A 4 43.76 31.73 81.27
C ILE A 4 42.82 32.51 80.35
N ILE A 5 43.36 33.38 79.51
CA ILE A 5 42.58 34.11 78.49
C ILE A 5 41.97 33.12 77.49
N ALA A 6 42.72 32.10 77.07
CA ALA A 6 42.22 31.03 76.22
C ALA A 6 41.08 30.23 76.89
N LEU A 7 41.23 29.87 78.18
CA LEU A 7 40.20 29.16 78.94
C LEU A 7 38.91 29.97 79.07
N VAL A 8 39.02 31.27 79.40
CA VAL A 8 37.86 32.17 79.53
C VAL A 8 37.16 32.36 78.19
N LEU A 9 37.91 32.49 77.09
CA LEU A 9 37.35 32.52 75.74
C LEU A 9 36.59 31.24 75.39
N ILE A 10 37.11 30.08 75.76
CA ILE A 10 36.46 28.79 75.53
C ILE A 10 35.16 28.68 76.33
N ILE A 11 35.17 29.03 77.62
CA ILE A 11 33.97 29.00 78.48
C ILE A 11 32.91 29.98 77.95
N PHE A 12 33.33 31.18 77.53
CA PHE A 12 32.44 32.17 76.93
C PHE A 12 31.82 31.65 75.62
N LEU A 13 32.61 31.02 74.74
CA LEU A 13 32.12 30.39 73.51
C LEU A 13 31.14 29.24 73.78
N ILE A 14 31.41 28.38 74.76
CA ILE A 14 30.51 27.29 75.16
C ILE A 14 29.19 27.85 75.71
N SER A 15 29.27 28.88 76.57
CA SER A 15 28.09 29.58 77.08
C SER A 15 27.25 30.20 75.95
N LEU A 16 27.91 30.79 74.95
CA LEU A 16 27.25 31.37 73.76
C LEU A 16 26.52 30.28 72.95
N ILE A 17 27.16 29.13 72.71
CA ILE A 17 26.54 27.99 72.04
C ILE A 17 25.31 27.49 72.81
N PHE A 18 25.43 27.34 74.14
CA PHE A 18 24.33 26.87 74.99
C PHE A 18 23.20 27.90 75.15
N THR A 19 23.51 29.19 75.00
CA THR A 19 22.51 30.26 75.05
C THR A 19 21.72 30.37 73.75
N TYR A 20 22.36 30.15 72.59
CA TYR A 20 21.76 30.36 71.28
C TYR A 20 21.36 29.08 70.51
N TRP A 21 21.54 27.88 71.10
CA TRP A 21 21.20 26.61 70.43
C TRP A 21 19.74 26.52 69.93
N GLN A 22 18.80 27.15 70.65
CA GLN A 22 17.39 27.24 70.25
C GLN A 22 17.20 28.01 68.93
N ILE A 23 17.99 29.07 68.72
CA ILE A 23 17.96 29.85 67.47
C ILE A 23 18.55 29.01 66.33
N SER A 24 19.67 28.31 66.57
CA SER A 24 20.24 27.41 65.56
C SER A 24 19.29 26.28 65.18
N LEU A 25 18.60 25.67 66.15
CA LEU A 25 17.61 24.62 65.89
C LEU A 25 16.40 25.11 65.11
N THR A 26 15.88 26.29 65.44
CA THR A 26 14.74 26.87 64.71
C THR A 26 15.12 27.24 63.29
N VAL A 27 16.33 27.78 63.06
CA VAL A 27 16.86 28.06 61.72
C VAL A 27 17.05 26.78 60.92
N VAL A 28 17.64 25.73 61.51
CA VAL A 28 17.78 24.42 60.86
C VAL A 28 16.42 23.80 60.54
N GLY A 29 15.46 23.90 61.47
CA GLY A 29 14.08 23.47 61.28
C GLY A 29 13.37 24.21 60.14
N LEU A 30 13.55 25.53 60.04
CA LEU A 30 13.04 26.35 58.94
C LEU A 30 13.67 25.95 57.60
N ILE A 31 14.98 25.74 57.55
CA ILE A 31 15.69 25.29 56.34
C ILE A 31 15.16 23.91 55.91
N LEU A 32 15.03 22.98 56.85
CA LEU A 32 14.45 21.65 56.58
C LEU A 32 13.01 21.75 56.09
N ALA A 33 12.18 22.61 56.68
CA ALA A 33 10.81 22.84 56.25
C ALA A 33 10.77 23.42 54.83
N ILE A 34 11.62 24.41 54.51
CA ILE A 34 11.73 25.00 53.16
C ILE A 34 12.09 23.93 52.11
N ILE A 35 12.90 22.92 52.48
CA ILE A 35 13.28 21.83 51.56
C ILE A 35 12.21 20.74 51.48
N MET A 36 11.60 20.35 52.61
CA MET A 36 10.67 19.21 52.70
C MET A 36 9.25 19.58 52.29
N VAL A 37 8.73 20.73 52.70
CA VAL A 37 7.33 21.12 52.47
C VAL A 37 7.00 21.16 50.97
N PRO A 38 7.82 21.74 50.06
CA PRO A 38 7.54 21.69 48.63
C PRO A 38 7.49 20.27 48.07
N LYS A 39 8.34 19.36 48.56
CA LYS A 39 8.34 17.95 48.15
C LYS A 39 7.05 17.25 48.57
N ILE A 40 6.61 17.47 49.80
CA ILE A 40 5.36 16.92 50.34
C ILE A 40 4.16 17.46 49.57
N VAL A 41 4.06 18.79 49.42
CA VAL A 41 2.97 19.45 48.68
C VAL A 41 2.87 18.95 47.26
N ARG A 42 4.02 18.83 46.56
CA ARG A 42 4.08 18.33 45.20
C ARG A 42 3.61 16.87 45.09
N ASN A 43 3.99 16.00 46.04
CA ASN A 43 3.54 14.61 46.07
C ASN A 43 2.02 14.49 46.35
N VAL A 44 1.48 15.31 47.25
CA VAL A 44 0.03 15.36 47.51
C VAL A 44 -0.72 15.84 46.27
N ARG A 45 -0.24 16.90 45.60
CA ARG A 45 -0.85 17.41 44.36
C ARG A 45 -0.81 16.38 43.23
N LYS A 46 0.30 15.65 43.08
CA LYS A 46 0.45 14.54 42.14
C LYS A 46 -0.60 13.45 42.40
N ASN A 47 -0.68 12.96 43.63
CA ASN A 47 -1.62 11.90 43.99
C ASN A 47 -3.07 12.33 43.79
N ARG A 48 -3.40 13.59 44.06
CA ARG A 48 -4.74 14.14 43.79
C ARG A 48 -5.04 14.20 42.30
N TYR A 49 -4.06 14.56 41.47
CA TYR A 49 -4.22 14.57 40.01
C TYR A 49 -4.48 13.16 39.47
N PHE A 50 -3.61 12.18 39.78
CA PHE A 50 -3.76 10.81 39.27
C PHE A 50 -4.97 10.05 39.82
N LYS A 51 -5.46 10.41 41.01
CA LYS A 51 -6.71 9.86 41.58
C LYS A 51 -7.95 10.69 41.23
N GLY A 52 -7.78 11.80 40.50
CA GLY A 52 -8.88 12.66 40.10
C GLY A 52 -9.76 11.99 39.06
N GLU A 53 -11.07 12.23 39.13
CA GLU A 53 -12.04 11.64 38.20
C GLU A 53 -11.73 11.98 36.75
N VAL A 54 -11.28 13.21 36.48
CA VAL A 54 -10.89 13.69 35.13
C VAL A 54 -9.77 12.82 34.54
N PHE A 55 -8.68 12.63 35.28
CA PHE A 55 -7.56 11.83 34.81
C PHE A 55 -7.95 10.35 34.62
N LEU A 56 -8.73 9.80 35.55
CA LEU A 56 -9.21 8.42 35.46
C LEU A 56 -10.20 8.20 34.31
N ALA A 57 -11.00 9.21 33.94
CA ALA A 57 -11.88 9.17 32.79
C ALA A 57 -11.08 9.21 31.48
N GLN A 58 -10.13 10.14 31.37
CA GLN A 58 -9.23 10.24 30.21
C GLN A 58 -8.38 8.98 30.02
N LYS A 59 -7.89 8.39 31.11
CA LYS A 59 -7.15 7.12 31.07
C LYS A 59 -8.02 5.96 30.55
N ARG A 60 -9.30 5.90 30.95
CA ARG A 60 -10.25 4.89 30.46
C ARG A 60 -10.59 5.09 28.99
N GLU A 61 -10.81 6.33 28.57
CA GLU A 61 -11.04 6.68 27.17
C GLU A 61 -9.85 6.29 26.29
N LEU A 62 -8.62 6.59 26.75
CA LEU A 62 -7.42 6.20 26.04
C LEU A 62 -7.25 4.67 25.96
N ALA A 63 -7.52 3.95 27.05
CA ALA A 63 -7.46 2.49 27.05
C ALA A 63 -8.44 1.89 26.04
N ALA A 64 -9.70 2.37 26.03
CA ALA A 64 -10.70 1.93 25.06
C ALA A 64 -10.30 2.25 23.61
N PHE A 65 -9.67 3.40 23.37
CA PHE A 65 -9.13 3.75 22.06
C PHE A 65 -7.99 2.82 21.62
N ILE A 66 -7.10 2.45 22.54
CA ILE A 66 -6.00 1.50 22.25
C ILE A 66 -6.56 0.12 21.90
N ASP A 67 -7.58 -0.35 22.62
CA ASP A 67 -8.23 -1.62 22.34
C ASP A 67 -8.89 -1.60 20.94
N GLU A 68 -9.69 -0.58 20.63
CA GLU A 68 -10.29 -0.40 19.29
C GLU A 68 -9.24 -0.30 18.17
N HIS A 69 -8.13 0.39 18.45
CA HIS A 69 -7.03 0.48 17.52
C HIS A 69 -6.37 -0.89 17.26
N ASN A 70 -6.18 -1.70 18.30
CA ASN A 70 -5.62 -3.04 18.16
C ASN A 70 -6.57 -3.96 17.37
N ASP A 71 -7.88 -3.90 17.65
CA ASP A 71 -8.90 -4.63 16.91
C ASP A 71 -8.90 -4.26 15.42
N LEU A 72 -8.78 -2.96 15.09
CA LEU A 72 -8.68 -2.54 13.69
C LEU A 72 -7.38 -3.03 13.04
N ALA A 73 -6.26 -2.99 13.76
CA ALA A 73 -4.98 -3.49 13.25
C ALA A 73 -5.06 -4.99 12.89
N GLU A 74 -5.74 -5.78 13.73
CA GLU A 74 -6.00 -7.20 13.47
C GLU A 74 -6.94 -7.40 12.27
N TYR A 75 -8.04 -6.64 12.20
CA TYR A 75 -8.97 -6.68 11.06
C TYR A 75 -8.29 -6.33 9.73
N ILE A 76 -7.39 -5.34 9.71
CA ILE A 76 -6.61 -4.96 8.53
C ILE A 76 -5.64 -6.06 8.11
N ALA A 77 -5.02 -6.75 9.08
CA ALA A 77 -4.16 -7.88 8.80
C ALA A 77 -4.96 -9.04 8.18
N GLU A 78 -6.17 -9.32 8.68
CA GLU A 78 -7.05 -10.35 8.13
C GLU A 78 -7.50 -10.01 6.69
N ILE A 79 -7.91 -8.76 6.43
CA ILE A 79 -8.30 -8.33 5.08
C ILE A 79 -7.18 -8.55 4.07
N ARG A 80 -5.93 -8.26 4.46
CA ARG A 80 -4.77 -8.43 3.58
C ARG A 80 -4.60 -9.87 3.10
N GLU A 81 -4.99 -10.85 3.92
CA GLU A 81 -4.89 -12.27 3.58
C GLU A 81 -6.03 -12.76 2.67
N ARG A 82 -7.03 -11.91 2.40
CA ARG A 82 -8.11 -12.22 1.45
C ARG A 82 -7.63 -12.08 0.01
N ASP A 83 -8.20 -12.92 -0.87
CA ASP A 83 -7.86 -12.96 -2.29
C ASP A 83 -8.08 -11.62 -3.02
N SER A 84 -8.92 -10.71 -2.50
CA SER A 84 -9.15 -9.39 -3.12
C SER A 84 -7.89 -8.52 -3.20
N PHE A 85 -6.90 -8.76 -2.32
CA PHE A 85 -5.62 -8.02 -2.30
C PHE A 85 -4.53 -8.66 -3.19
N GLN A 86 -4.81 -9.82 -3.80
CA GLN A 86 -3.97 -10.40 -4.86
C GLN A 86 -4.62 -10.17 -6.22
N LEU A 87 -4.38 -8.99 -6.80
CA LEU A 87 -4.94 -8.66 -8.11
C LEU A 87 -4.41 -9.60 -9.19
N ALA A 88 -3.09 -9.82 -9.22
CA ALA A 88 -2.48 -10.71 -10.19
C ALA A 88 -1.06 -11.14 -9.79
N VAL A 89 -0.51 -12.09 -10.55
CA VAL A 89 0.77 -12.75 -10.29
C VAL A 89 1.72 -12.48 -11.45
N ALA A 90 3.00 -12.25 -11.15
CA ALA A 90 4.04 -12.11 -12.15
C ALA A 90 4.12 -13.36 -13.04
N GLU A 91 4.25 -13.18 -14.35
CA GLU A 91 4.51 -14.30 -15.27
C GLU A 91 5.88 -14.97 -15.03
N THR A 92 6.79 -14.26 -14.37
CA THR A 92 8.15 -14.77 -14.13
C THR A 92 8.18 -15.53 -12.82
N GLY A 93 8.66 -16.76 -12.86
CA GLY A 93 8.76 -17.59 -11.66
C GLY A 93 7.49 -18.37 -11.31
N THR A 94 6.45 -18.33 -12.15
CA THR A 94 5.22 -19.13 -11.95
C THR A 94 5.52 -20.63 -11.75
N HIS A 95 6.59 -21.12 -12.38
CA HIS A 95 7.08 -22.49 -12.24
C HIS A 95 8.43 -22.57 -11.52
N ALA A 96 8.86 -21.51 -10.82
CA ALA A 96 10.15 -21.48 -10.11
C ALA A 96 10.25 -22.59 -9.05
N HIS A 97 9.14 -22.90 -8.37
CA HIS A 97 9.03 -23.98 -7.40
C HIS A 97 9.36 -25.38 -7.96
N LEU A 98 9.37 -25.56 -9.29
CA LEU A 98 9.70 -26.83 -9.94
C LEU A 98 11.22 -27.05 -10.09
N ALA A 99 12.05 -26.07 -9.77
CA ALA A 99 13.50 -26.14 -9.97
C ALA A 99 14.27 -25.64 -8.73
N THR A 100 15.39 -26.29 -8.42
CA THR A 100 16.32 -25.84 -7.39
C THR A 100 17.53 -25.17 -8.02
N PHE A 101 17.90 -23.98 -7.53
CA PHE A 101 19.11 -23.27 -7.96
C PHE A 101 20.21 -23.40 -6.92
N GLN A 102 21.43 -23.73 -7.36
CA GLN A 102 22.62 -23.73 -6.51
C GLN A 102 23.80 -23.07 -7.24
N ASN A 103 24.46 -22.12 -6.57
CA ASN A 103 25.69 -21.53 -7.07
C ASN A 103 26.88 -22.47 -6.77
N THR A 104 27.51 -23.01 -7.82
CA THR A 104 28.64 -23.96 -7.73
C THR A 104 30.02 -23.32 -7.88
N SER A 105 30.12 -21.99 -7.84
CA SER A 105 31.41 -21.30 -8.06
C SER A 105 32.37 -21.45 -6.87
N ASN A 106 33.63 -21.82 -7.17
CA ASN A 106 34.68 -22.04 -6.16
C ASN A 106 35.39 -20.76 -5.69
N HIS A 107 35.14 -19.62 -6.34
CA HIS A 107 35.80 -18.36 -5.97
C HIS A 107 35.00 -17.65 -4.87
N LYS A 108 35.68 -17.17 -3.82
CA LYS A 108 35.15 -16.31 -2.72
C LYS A 108 34.65 -14.93 -3.21
N HIS A 109 34.08 -14.84 -4.40
CA HIS A 109 33.41 -13.64 -4.85
C HIS A 109 32.07 -13.53 -4.11
N ARG A 110 31.84 -12.40 -3.42
CA ARG A 110 30.53 -12.00 -2.91
C ARG A 110 29.57 -11.65 -4.08
N ARG A 111 29.25 -12.61 -4.96
CA ARG A 111 28.28 -12.42 -6.07
C ARG A 111 26.85 -12.32 -5.55
N ASN A 112 26.58 -12.84 -4.36
CA ASN A 112 25.24 -12.86 -3.77
C ASN A 112 24.91 -11.59 -2.96
N ARG A 113 25.42 -10.42 -3.35
CA ARG A 113 25.07 -9.18 -2.63
C ARG A 113 23.62 -8.76 -2.91
N ASN A 114 23.17 -9.01 -4.13
CA ASN A 114 21.78 -8.86 -4.54
C ASN A 114 21.31 -10.21 -5.07
N GLU A 115 20.35 -10.82 -4.40
CA GLU A 115 19.69 -12.04 -4.84
C GLU A 115 18.32 -11.67 -5.42
N ALA A 116 17.96 -12.28 -6.54
CA ALA A 116 16.70 -12.04 -7.22
C ALA A 116 15.58 -12.82 -6.54
N SER A 117 14.43 -12.18 -6.34
CA SER A 117 13.28 -12.78 -5.64
C SER A 117 12.38 -13.49 -6.66
N PHE A 118 12.68 -14.74 -7.01
CA PHE A 118 11.95 -15.47 -8.07
C PHE A 118 10.59 -16.05 -7.65
N GLU A 119 10.35 -16.17 -6.34
CA GLU A 119 9.15 -16.84 -5.80
C GLU A 119 8.05 -15.85 -5.37
N ASP A 120 8.35 -14.55 -5.32
CA ASP A 120 7.38 -13.54 -4.90
C ASP A 120 6.39 -13.23 -6.06
N PRO A 121 5.08 -13.48 -5.88
CA PRO A 121 4.08 -13.28 -6.94
C PRO A 121 3.96 -11.82 -7.37
N ASN A 122 4.36 -10.86 -6.55
CA ASN A 122 4.31 -9.45 -6.85
C ASN A 122 5.64 -8.92 -7.40
N VAL A 123 6.65 -9.77 -7.61
CA VAL A 123 7.96 -9.38 -8.16
C VAL A 123 8.17 -9.99 -9.54
N HIS A 124 8.31 -9.12 -10.53
CA HIS A 124 8.70 -9.48 -11.89
C HIS A 124 10.19 -9.22 -12.10
N ASN A 125 10.98 -10.30 -12.08
CA ASN A 125 12.40 -10.25 -12.40
C ASN A 125 12.62 -10.03 -13.91
N CYS A 126 13.24 -8.92 -14.28
CA CYS A 126 13.32 -8.49 -15.67
C CYS A 126 14.63 -7.77 -16.01
N SER A 127 14.78 -7.41 -17.28
CA SER A 127 15.95 -6.66 -17.75
C SER A 127 15.92 -5.22 -17.24
N LEU A 128 17.10 -4.61 -17.14
CA LEU A 128 17.26 -3.21 -16.77
C LEU A 128 16.41 -2.25 -17.63
N GLN A 129 16.23 -2.57 -18.91
CA GLN A 129 15.39 -1.79 -19.82
C GLN A 129 13.91 -1.85 -19.43
N VAL A 130 13.42 -3.03 -19.05
CA VAL A 130 12.03 -3.23 -18.62
C VAL A 130 11.76 -2.49 -17.31
N VAL A 131 12.66 -2.57 -16.32
CA VAL A 131 12.56 -1.80 -15.07
C VAL A 131 12.42 -0.30 -15.37
N ARG A 132 13.31 0.25 -16.21
CA ARG A 132 13.29 1.67 -16.56
C ARG A 132 12.03 2.07 -17.32
N SER A 133 11.54 1.20 -18.20
CA SER A 133 10.32 1.47 -18.97
C SER A 133 9.06 1.39 -18.10
N ALA A 134 9.03 0.46 -17.14
CA ALA A 134 7.97 0.40 -16.13
C ALA A 134 7.94 1.67 -15.26
N SER A 135 9.08 2.31 -15.03
CA SER A 135 9.09 3.62 -14.34
C SER A 135 8.50 4.75 -15.19
N GLY A 136 8.59 4.67 -16.53
CA GLY A 136 8.07 5.69 -17.43
C GLY A 136 6.60 5.51 -17.81
N ASP A 137 6.13 4.26 -17.85
CA ASP A 137 4.76 3.88 -18.19
C ASP A 137 4.27 2.74 -17.29
N PRO A 138 3.97 3.04 -16.00
CA PRO A 138 3.79 2.03 -14.97
C PRO A 138 2.58 1.12 -15.22
N LEU A 139 1.42 1.68 -15.55
CA LEU A 139 0.19 0.90 -15.71
C LEU A 139 0.25 -0.04 -16.92
N LYS A 140 0.82 0.42 -18.05
CA LYS A 140 1.02 -0.45 -19.22
C LYS A 140 1.88 -1.66 -18.90
N TYR A 141 3.00 -1.44 -18.19
CA TYR A 141 3.92 -2.52 -17.85
C TYR A 141 3.34 -3.42 -16.77
N LEU A 142 2.67 -2.85 -15.76
CA LEU A 142 1.92 -3.58 -14.75
C LEU A 142 0.93 -4.55 -15.42
N MET A 143 0.09 -4.04 -16.32
CA MET A 143 -0.88 -4.86 -17.03
C MET A 143 -0.26 -5.98 -17.85
N LYS A 144 0.86 -5.68 -18.52
CA LYS A 144 1.55 -6.63 -19.39
C LYS A 144 2.20 -7.78 -18.61
N TYR A 145 2.94 -7.48 -17.55
CA TYR A 145 3.83 -8.46 -16.90
C TYR A 145 3.21 -9.16 -15.69
N PHE A 146 2.12 -8.60 -15.17
CA PHE A 146 1.32 -9.22 -14.12
C PHE A 146 -0.01 -9.75 -14.65
N ASN A 147 -0.20 -9.90 -15.97
CA ASN A 147 -1.40 -10.52 -16.54
C ASN A 147 -2.74 -9.87 -16.08
N ILE A 148 -2.79 -8.54 -16.05
CA ILE A 148 -4.02 -7.78 -15.77
C ILE A 148 -4.65 -7.43 -17.11
N ALA A 149 -5.47 -8.35 -17.61
CA ALA A 149 -6.19 -8.20 -18.87
C ALA A 149 -7.39 -7.26 -18.74
N ALA A 150 -7.66 -6.50 -19.79
CA ALA A 150 -8.82 -5.60 -19.90
C ALA A 150 -10.11 -6.40 -20.15
N THR A 151 -10.65 -6.99 -19.08
CA THR A 151 -11.86 -7.82 -19.07
C THR A 151 -12.83 -7.30 -18.02
N GLU A 152 -14.13 -7.57 -18.19
CA GLU A 152 -15.16 -7.14 -17.23
C GLU A 152 -14.89 -7.72 -15.83
N ALA A 153 -14.56 -9.01 -15.74
CA ALA A 153 -14.22 -9.65 -14.46
C ALA A 153 -13.02 -8.99 -13.76
N ARG A 154 -11.98 -8.62 -14.52
CA ARG A 154 -10.80 -7.97 -13.94
C ARG A 154 -11.07 -6.53 -13.51
N LEU A 155 -11.87 -5.79 -14.29
CA LEU A 155 -12.28 -4.43 -13.93
C LEU A 155 -13.02 -4.43 -12.59
N THR A 156 -14.01 -5.33 -12.42
CA THR A 156 -14.76 -5.47 -11.17
C THR A 156 -13.86 -5.82 -9.99
N GLN A 157 -12.82 -6.65 -10.19
CA GLN A 157 -11.85 -6.96 -9.13
C GLN A 157 -11.01 -5.74 -8.73
N VAL A 158 -10.55 -4.95 -9.70
CA VAL A 158 -9.80 -3.70 -9.43
C VAL A 158 -10.68 -2.69 -8.70
N GLU A 159 -11.95 -2.53 -9.10
CA GLU A 159 -12.92 -1.66 -8.44
C GLU A 159 -13.18 -2.10 -6.99
N THR A 160 -13.39 -3.40 -6.77
CA THR A 160 -13.58 -3.97 -5.42
C THR A 160 -12.37 -3.71 -4.53
N LEU A 161 -11.15 -3.90 -5.05
CA LEU A 161 -9.92 -3.58 -4.35
C LEU A 161 -9.84 -2.08 -4.00
N GLY A 162 -10.24 -1.21 -4.93
CA GLY A 162 -10.33 0.23 -4.69
C GLY A 162 -11.27 0.59 -3.56
N GLU A 163 -12.48 0.02 -3.55
CA GLU A 163 -13.45 0.22 -2.48
C GLU A 163 -12.92 -0.24 -1.12
N ASP A 164 -12.29 -1.42 -1.06
CA ASP A 164 -11.72 -1.95 0.17
C ASP A 164 -10.59 -1.04 0.69
N ILE A 165 -9.69 -0.58 -0.18
CA ILE A 165 -8.59 0.34 0.19
C ILE A 165 -9.13 1.69 0.67
N ALA A 166 -10.12 2.26 -0.01
CA ALA A 166 -10.74 3.52 0.40
C ALA A 166 -11.38 3.40 1.80
N ARG A 167 -12.13 2.32 2.05
CA ARG A 167 -12.71 2.04 3.38
C ARG A 167 -11.63 1.93 4.47
N LEU A 168 -10.49 1.31 4.17
CA LEU A 168 -9.37 1.22 5.10
C LEU A 168 -8.68 2.57 5.33
N GLU A 169 -8.48 3.37 4.29
CA GLU A 169 -7.95 4.74 4.39
C GLU A 169 -8.83 5.62 5.28
N ASP A 170 -10.15 5.57 5.08
CA ASP A 170 -11.12 6.30 5.89
C ASP A 170 -11.11 5.84 7.36
N ALA A 171 -11.09 4.54 7.61
CA ALA A 171 -11.04 3.99 8.97
C ALA A 171 -9.78 4.43 9.71
N VAL A 172 -8.61 4.33 9.07
CA VAL A 172 -7.33 4.78 9.63
C VAL A 172 -7.30 6.30 9.81
N GLY A 173 -7.88 7.05 8.87
CA GLY A 173 -8.03 8.51 8.97
C GLY A 173 -8.85 8.92 10.19
N ASN A 174 -10.02 8.30 10.38
CA ASN A 174 -10.91 8.53 11.51
C ASN A 174 -10.23 8.21 12.85
N LEU A 175 -9.48 7.11 12.91
CA LEU A 175 -8.71 6.76 14.11
C LEU A 175 -7.64 7.81 14.43
N ARG A 176 -6.88 8.30 13.44
CA ARG A 176 -5.88 9.36 13.65
C ARG A 176 -6.49 10.66 14.15
N GLN A 177 -7.68 11.00 13.67
CA GLN A 177 -8.40 12.18 14.14
C GLN A 177 -8.81 12.02 15.62
N ARG A 178 -9.33 10.84 16.01
CA ARG A 178 -9.65 10.54 17.42
C ARG A 178 -8.40 10.49 18.31
N GLU A 179 -7.31 9.90 17.82
CA GLU A 179 -6.00 9.88 18.49
C GLU A 179 -5.59 11.30 18.87
N THR A 180 -5.63 12.21 17.89
CA THR A 180 -5.26 13.62 18.06
C THR A 180 -6.17 14.28 19.10
N ALA A 181 -7.48 14.06 19.02
CA ALA A 181 -8.44 14.62 19.97
C ALA A 181 -8.22 14.13 21.42
N ILE A 182 -7.93 12.84 21.62
CA ILE A 182 -7.66 12.26 22.93
C ILE A 182 -6.34 12.80 23.50
N VAL A 183 -5.28 12.86 22.68
CA VAL A 183 -3.98 13.41 23.09
C VAL A 183 -4.13 14.89 23.47
N GLU A 184 -4.89 15.67 22.71
CA GLU A 184 -5.18 17.08 22.99
C GLU A 184 -6.02 17.29 24.25
N SER A 185 -6.81 16.30 24.68
CA SER A 185 -7.66 16.38 25.87
C SER A 185 -6.89 16.14 27.18
N ILE A 186 -5.87 15.28 27.15
CA ILE A 186 -5.14 14.80 28.35
C ILE A 186 -4.32 15.90 29.08
N ARG A 187 -4.12 17.09 28.46
CA ARG A 187 -3.40 18.29 28.96
C ARG A 187 -2.92 18.23 30.42
N PRO A 188 -1.78 17.58 30.69
CA PRO A 188 -1.28 17.44 32.06
C PRO A 188 -0.79 18.79 32.60
N PRO A 189 -0.98 19.08 33.90
CA PRO A 189 -0.42 20.28 34.51
C PRO A 189 1.10 20.34 34.37
N ALA A 190 1.66 21.52 34.13
CA ALA A 190 3.11 21.69 33.88
C ALA A 190 4.01 21.10 34.99
N PHE A 191 3.55 21.07 36.25
CA PHE A 191 4.32 20.48 37.35
C PHE A 191 4.39 18.94 37.29
N ILE A 192 3.41 18.28 36.68
CA ILE A 192 3.43 16.83 36.41
C ILE A 192 4.50 16.55 35.38
N LEU A 193 4.49 17.28 34.26
CA LEU A 193 5.52 17.15 33.21
C LEU A 193 6.93 17.48 33.74
N LYS A 194 7.09 18.49 34.59
CA LYS A 194 8.39 18.91 35.11
C LYS A 194 9.03 17.93 36.11
N HIS A 195 8.22 17.18 36.86
CA HIS A 195 8.70 16.41 38.02
C HIS A 195 8.30 14.94 38.04
N TYR A 196 7.29 14.55 37.28
CA TYR A 196 6.69 13.20 37.26
C TYR A 196 6.39 12.75 35.83
N GLU A 197 7.20 13.19 34.86
CA GLU A 197 7.00 12.89 33.44
C GLU A 197 6.96 11.38 33.17
N GLN A 198 7.87 10.63 33.80
CA GLN A 198 7.97 9.18 33.65
C GLN A 198 6.76 8.47 34.26
N GLU A 199 6.39 8.80 35.50
CA GLU A 199 5.16 8.24 36.11
C GLU A 199 3.91 8.59 35.29
N PHE A 200 3.83 9.79 34.72
CA PHE A 200 2.74 10.16 33.82
C PHE A 200 2.72 9.28 32.56
N ARG A 201 3.87 9.09 31.91
CA ARG A 201 4.01 8.18 30.77
C ARG A 201 3.62 6.75 31.13
N ASP A 202 4.05 6.23 32.27
CA ASP A 202 3.73 4.87 32.74
C ASP A 202 2.22 4.73 33.05
N GLN A 203 1.59 5.78 33.56
CA GLN A 203 0.15 5.77 33.84
C GLN A 203 -0.70 5.84 32.58
N VAL A 204 -0.24 6.57 31.56
CA VAL A 204 -0.94 6.76 30.29
C VAL A 204 -0.65 5.60 29.32
N GLY A 205 0.52 4.97 29.40
CA GLY A 205 0.85 3.72 28.70
C GLY A 205 0.77 3.80 27.18
N TYR A 206 1.08 4.97 26.60
CA TYR A 206 0.83 5.23 25.19
C TYR A 206 1.96 4.74 24.27
N GLU A 207 1.81 3.52 23.75
CA GLU A 207 2.50 3.09 22.53
C GLU A 207 1.46 2.55 21.53
N VAL A 208 0.79 3.46 20.83
CA VAL A 208 -0.07 3.08 19.70
C VAL A 208 0.83 2.79 18.50
N LYS A 209 0.89 1.51 18.09
CA LYS A 209 1.60 1.11 16.87
C LYS A 209 0.90 1.73 15.68
N ARG A 210 1.62 2.41 14.78
CA ARG A 210 0.98 2.96 13.57
C ARG A 210 0.44 1.83 12.71
N ILE A 211 -0.87 1.84 12.45
CA ILE A 211 -1.49 0.98 11.44
C ILE A 211 -0.99 1.41 10.06
N ALA A 212 -0.44 0.43 9.33
CA ALA A 212 -0.04 0.59 7.94
C ALA A 212 -1.11 -0.06 7.06
N ILE A 213 -1.59 0.69 6.08
CA ILE A 213 -2.57 0.19 5.10
C ILE A 213 -1.85 -0.80 4.17
N PRO A 214 -2.42 -1.99 3.93
CA PRO A 214 -1.75 -3.09 3.25
C PRO A 214 -1.86 -2.98 1.73
N TYR A 215 -1.39 -1.86 1.17
CA TYR A 215 -1.42 -1.66 -0.28
C TYR A 215 -0.65 -2.76 -1.01
N PRO A 216 -1.23 -3.39 -2.05
CA PRO A 216 -0.49 -4.26 -2.94
C PRO A 216 0.63 -3.46 -3.63
N VAL A 217 1.84 -4.01 -3.62
CA VAL A 217 3.00 -3.38 -4.27
C VAL A 217 3.56 -4.35 -5.29
N TYR A 218 3.46 -3.97 -6.56
CA TYR A 218 4.01 -4.69 -7.69
C TYR A 218 5.38 -4.16 -8.05
N VAL A 219 6.33 -5.06 -8.25
CA VAL A 219 7.74 -4.72 -8.33
C VAL A 219 8.36 -5.25 -9.60
N PHE A 220 9.01 -4.38 -10.35
CA PHE A 220 9.93 -4.75 -11.42
C PHE A 220 11.34 -4.74 -10.84
N GLU A 221 12.01 -5.89 -10.84
CA GLU A 221 13.33 -6.06 -10.27
C GLU A 221 14.35 -6.47 -11.33
N TYR A 222 15.46 -5.75 -11.39
CA TYR A 222 16.64 -6.15 -12.15
C TYR A 222 17.78 -6.42 -11.19
N VAL A 223 18.44 -7.55 -11.39
CA VAL A 223 19.73 -7.85 -10.77
C VAL A 223 20.72 -8.18 -11.89
N SER A 224 21.87 -7.51 -11.89
CA SER A 224 22.96 -7.80 -12.84
C SER A 224 23.43 -9.26 -12.72
N ALA A 225 23.93 -9.85 -13.81
CA ALA A 225 24.41 -11.24 -13.81
C ALA A 225 25.48 -11.54 -12.75
N GLY A 226 26.27 -10.54 -12.35
CA GLY A 226 27.27 -10.67 -11.29
C GLY A 226 26.75 -10.38 -9.87
N GLY A 227 25.46 -10.02 -9.72
CA GLY A 227 24.80 -9.66 -8.46
C GLY A 227 25.35 -8.39 -7.78
N ASN A 228 26.13 -7.59 -8.49
CA ASN A 228 26.80 -6.39 -7.94
C ASN A 228 25.95 -5.12 -8.00
N SER A 229 24.89 -5.12 -8.81
CA SER A 229 23.96 -4.01 -8.97
C SER A 229 22.54 -4.56 -9.12
N SER A 230 21.60 -3.86 -8.49
CA SER A 230 20.16 -4.06 -8.64
C SER A 230 19.45 -2.74 -8.89
N GLN A 231 18.31 -2.79 -9.59
CA GLN A 231 17.39 -1.66 -9.75
C GLN A 231 15.97 -2.15 -9.57
N ARG A 232 15.12 -1.30 -8.99
CA ARG A 232 13.74 -1.64 -8.67
C ARG A 232 12.81 -0.50 -9.04
N THR A 233 11.69 -0.85 -9.66
CA THR A 233 10.54 0.05 -9.83
C THR A 233 9.36 -0.58 -9.10
N SER A 234 8.79 0.16 -8.15
CA SER A 234 7.66 -0.31 -7.34
C SER A 234 6.42 0.50 -7.69
N ILE A 235 5.33 -0.21 -7.99
CA ILE A 235 4.02 0.36 -8.27
C ILE A 235 3.13 -0.03 -7.09
N LYS A 236 2.83 0.95 -6.24
CA LYS A 236 1.96 0.78 -5.09
C LYS A 236 0.52 1.06 -5.53
N LEU A 237 -0.37 0.09 -5.39
CA LEU A 237 -1.80 0.27 -5.68
C LEU A 237 -2.47 1.05 -4.54
N ASN A 238 -2.21 2.35 -4.46
CA ASN A 238 -2.99 3.30 -3.65
C ASN A 238 -4.24 3.76 -4.41
N ASN A 239 -5.09 4.58 -3.77
CA ASN A 239 -6.32 5.06 -4.39
C ASN A 239 -6.10 5.69 -5.78
N GLU A 240 -5.14 6.62 -5.88
CA GLU A 240 -4.78 7.28 -7.14
C GLU A 240 -4.37 6.29 -8.24
N THR A 241 -3.52 5.32 -7.92
CA THR A 241 -3.05 4.32 -8.91
C THR A 241 -4.18 3.40 -9.36
N ILE A 242 -5.11 3.07 -8.45
CA ILE A 242 -6.27 2.22 -8.75
C ILE A 242 -7.24 2.94 -9.67
N ASP A 243 -7.57 4.20 -9.37
CA ASP A 243 -8.46 5.02 -10.20
C ASP A 243 -7.93 5.11 -11.64
N GLU A 244 -6.64 5.42 -11.79
CA GLU A 244 -5.98 5.46 -13.10
C GLU A 244 -5.98 4.08 -13.79
N LEU A 245 -5.81 2.99 -13.04
CA LEU A 245 -5.86 1.63 -13.59
C LEU A 245 -7.28 1.28 -14.10
N VAL A 246 -8.32 1.65 -13.35
CA VAL A 246 -9.73 1.49 -13.76
C VAL A 246 -9.97 2.23 -15.07
N ASP A 247 -9.53 3.49 -15.17
CA ASP A 247 -9.69 4.31 -16.37
C ASP A 247 -8.96 3.72 -17.59
N VAL A 248 -7.74 3.22 -17.41
CA VAL A 248 -6.97 2.56 -18.47
C VAL A 248 -7.66 1.26 -18.92
N LEU A 249 -8.14 0.44 -18.00
CA LEU A 249 -8.85 -0.82 -18.30
C LEU A 249 -10.16 -0.53 -19.05
N ALA A 250 -10.98 0.37 -18.52
CA ALA A 250 -12.24 0.78 -19.13
C ALA A 250 -12.00 1.41 -20.52
N GLY A 251 -10.98 2.25 -20.65
CA GLY A 251 -10.57 2.84 -21.92
C GLY A 251 -10.21 1.80 -22.97
N LYS A 252 -9.41 0.80 -22.59
CA LYS A 252 -9.02 -0.31 -23.48
C LYS A 252 -10.23 -1.15 -23.89
N MET A 253 -11.12 -1.47 -22.97
CA MET A 253 -12.35 -2.21 -23.26
C MET A 253 -13.29 -1.44 -24.21
N ARG A 254 -13.45 -0.12 -24.00
CA ARG A 254 -14.20 0.74 -24.92
C ARG A 254 -13.59 0.74 -26.32
N PHE A 255 -12.26 0.81 -26.42
CA PHE A 255 -11.57 0.73 -27.70
C PHE A 255 -11.79 -0.60 -28.39
N ASP A 256 -11.68 -1.72 -27.67
CA ASP A 256 -11.90 -3.05 -28.22
C ASP A 256 -13.34 -3.23 -28.72
N LYS A 257 -14.34 -2.71 -27.99
CA LYS A 257 -15.76 -2.72 -28.42
C LYS A 257 -16.05 -1.71 -29.56
N SER A 258 -15.15 -0.76 -29.84
CA SER A 258 -15.37 0.28 -30.85
C SER A 258 -15.26 -0.24 -32.28
N ALA A 259 -15.85 0.49 -33.23
CA ALA A 259 -15.75 0.12 -34.63
C ALA A 259 -14.33 0.20 -35.21
N ALA A 260 -13.47 1.04 -34.64
CA ALA A 260 -12.06 1.12 -35.01
C ALA A 260 -11.29 -0.10 -34.48
N GLY A 261 -11.49 -0.47 -33.20
CA GLY A 261 -10.86 -1.64 -32.58
C GLY A 261 -11.24 -2.94 -33.29
N GLN A 262 -12.53 -3.15 -33.54
CA GLN A 262 -13.01 -4.33 -34.29
C GLN A 262 -12.40 -4.42 -35.69
N ARG A 263 -12.24 -3.30 -36.40
CA ARG A 263 -11.55 -3.28 -37.71
C ARG A 263 -10.05 -3.52 -37.60
N ALA A 264 -9.39 -3.06 -36.54
CA ALA A 264 -7.97 -3.31 -36.30
C ALA A 264 -7.68 -4.80 -36.04
N LEU A 265 -8.62 -5.53 -35.44
CA LEU A 265 -8.52 -6.99 -35.24
C LEU A 265 -8.53 -7.78 -36.57
N MET A 266 -9.05 -7.21 -37.66
CA MET A 266 -9.01 -7.81 -38.99
C MET A 266 -7.61 -7.76 -39.60
N THR A 267 -6.70 -8.59 -39.10
CA THR A 267 -5.33 -8.70 -39.64
C THR A 267 -5.32 -9.38 -41.02
N ALA A 268 -4.27 -9.17 -41.81
CA ALA A 268 -4.12 -9.85 -43.11
C ALA A 268 -4.14 -11.39 -42.98
N ARG A 269 -3.48 -11.91 -41.93
CA ARG A 269 -3.47 -13.34 -41.60
C ARG A 269 -4.88 -13.87 -41.32
N LEU A 270 -5.65 -13.15 -40.50
CA LEU A 270 -7.03 -13.53 -40.20
C LEU A 270 -7.91 -13.50 -41.46
N ARG A 271 -7.77 -12.46 -42.30
CA ARG A 271 -8.50 -12.40 -43.58
C ARG A 271 -8.17 -13.58 -44.50
N GLN A 272 -6.90 -13.96 -44.58
CA GLN A 272 -6.47 -15.11 -45.40
C GLN A 272 -7.01 -16.43 -44.84
N PHE A 273 -7.00 -16.60 -43.51
CA PHE A 273 -7.59 -17.77 -42.85
C PHE A 273 -9.10 -17.89 -43.15
N ILE A 274 -9.86 -16.81 -43.02
CA ILE A 274 -11.30 -16.82 -43.32
C ILE A 274 -11.57 -17.14 -44.79
N LYS A 275 -10.78 -16.57 -45.72
CA LYS A 275 -10.87 -16.90 -47.15
C LYS A 275 -10.59 -18.38 -47.42
N ALA A 276 -9.57 -18.96 -46.80
CA ALA A 276 -9.24 -20.37 -46.95
C ALA A 276 -10.33 -21.28 -46.37
N ARG A 277 -10.85 -20.95 -45.17
CA ARG A 277 -11.98 -21.64 -44.52
C ARG A 277 -13.21 -21.68 -45.44
N ASP A 278 -13.49 -20.56 -46.10
CA ASP A 278 -14.64 -20.41 -47.00
C ASP A 278 -14.36 -20.95 -48.42
N GLY A 279 -13.25 -21.67 -48.62
CA GLY A 279 -12.89 -22.29 -49.90
C GLY A 279 -12.56 -21.29 -51.00
N HIS A 280 -12.11 -20.08 -50.65
CA HIS A 280 -11.93 -18.96 -51.58
C HIS A 280 -13.18 -18.70 -52.44
N ALA A 281 -14.36 -18.82 -51.83
CA ALA A 281 -15.65 -18.57 -52.45
C ALA A 281 -16.50 -17.59 -51.64
N CYS A 282 -17.38 -16.87 -52.33
CA CYS A 282 -18.36 -16.00 -51.68
C CYS A 282 -19.39 -16.84 -50.92
N ARG A 283 -19.58 -16.58 -49.63
CA ARG A 283 -20.57 -17.29 -48.80
C ARG A 283 -22.02 -16.95 -49.14
N PHE A 284 -22.27 -15.90 -49.92
CA PHE A 284 -23.61 -15.49 -50.33
C PHE A 284 -23.99 -15.98 -51.73
N CYS A 285 -23.14 -15.78 -52.74
CA CYS A 285 -23.43 -16.16 -54.13
C CYS A 285 -22.68 -17.40 -54.60
N SER A 286 -21.89 -18.03 -53.74
CA SER A 286 -21.12 -19.26 -53.99
C SER A 286 -20.04 -19.20 -55.09
N VAL A 287 -19.91 -18.09 -55.83
CA VAL A 287 -18.85 -17.91 -56.85
C VAL A 287 -17.47 -17.91 -56.20
N SER A 288 -16.55 -18.69 -56.76
CA SER A 288 -15.17 -18.82 -56.30
C SER A 288 -14.16 -18.12 -57.23
N VAL A 289 -12.93 -17.94 -56.74
CA VAL A 289 -11.80 -17.46 -57.58
C VAL A 289 -11.38 -18.45 -58.67
N VAL A 290 -11.82 -19.71 -58.58
CA VAL A 290 -11.59 -20.71 -59.64
C VAL A 290 -12.55 -20.45 -60.81
N ASP A 291 -13.80 -20.11 -60.50
CA ASP A 291 -14.82 -19.78 -61.51
C ASP A 291 -14.54 -18.42 -62.17
N GLU A 292 -14.11 -17.44 -61.37
CA GLU A 292 -13.78 -16.09 -61.81
C GLU A 292 -12.37 -15.68 -61.29
N PRO A 293 -11.30 -15.87 -62.08
CA PRO A 293 -9.92 -15.60 -61.64
C PRO A 293 -9.64 -14.17 -61.17
N HIS A 294 -10.43 -13.20 -61.62
CA HIS A 294 -10.31 -11.78 -61.25
C HIS A 294 -11.31 -11.35 -60.16
N LEU A 295 -11.99 -12.32 -59.52
CA LEU A 295 -12.95 -12.04 -58.45
C LEU A 295 -12.25 -11.50 -57.21
N LEU A 296 -12.58 -10.26 -56.84
CA LEU A 296 -12.14 -9.68 -55.58
C LEU A 296 -13.02 -10.20 -54.44
N LEU A 297 -12.40 -10.98 -53.55
CA LEU A 297 -12.99 -11.44 -52.30
C LEU A 297 -12.52 -10.58 -51.13
N GLU A 298 -13.47 -10.20 -50.29
CA GLU A 298 -13.29 -9.41 -49.08
C GLU A 298 -13.83 -10.19 -47.89
N VAL A 299 -13.28 -9.93 -46.71
CA VAL A 299 -13.79 -10.50 -45.46
C VAL A 299 -14.61 -9.43 -44.77
N ASP A 300 -15.85 -9.77 -44.49
CA ASP A 300 -16.83 -8.88 -43.86
C ASP A 300 -17.51 -9.58 -42.68
N HIS A 301 -18.12 -8.80 -41.79
CA HIS A 301 -18.83 -9.32 -40.63
C HIS A 301 -20.25 -9.75 -41.00
N VAL A 302 -20.70 -10.92 -40.55
CA VAL A 302 -22.09 -11.38 -40.69
C VAL A 302 -23.04 -10.41 -40.00
N VAL A 303 -22.82 -10.16 -38.71
CA VAL A 303 -23.40 -9.04 -37.98
C VAL A 303 -22.45 -7.85 -38.10
N PRO A 304 -22.85 -6.73 -38.75
CA PRO A 304 -21.98 -5.57 -38.91
C PRO A 304 -21.52 -4.99 -37.57
N VAL A 305 -20.30 -4.45 -37.56
CA VAL A 305 -19.71 -3.80 -36.38
C VAL A 305 -20.58 -2.65 -35.85
N SER A 306 -21.27 -1.91 -36.74
CA SER A 306 -22.21 -0.85 -36.35
C SER A 306 -23.44 -1.35 -35.58
N LYS A 307 -23.67 -2.66 -35.56
CA LYS A 307 -24.74 -3.34 -34.82
C LYS A 307 -24.20 -4.22 -33.68
N GLY A 308 -22.96 -3.98 -33.25
CA GLY A 308 -22.32 -4.71 -32.15
C GLY A 308 -21.65 -6.03 -32.56
N GLY A 309 -21.49 -6.29 -33.86
CA GLY A 309 -20.80 -7.48 -34.33
C GLY A 309 -19.31 -7.49 -33.99
N LEU A 310 -18.83 -8.62 -33.45
CA LEU A 310 -17.44 -8.82 -33.07
C LEU A 310 -16.63 -9.46 -34.20
N SER A 311 -15.33 -9.20 -34.21
CA SER A 311 -14.32 -9.71 -35.13
C SER A 311 -13.86 -11.14 -34.80
N THR A 312 -14.80 -12.04 -34.54
CA THR A 312 -14.53 -13.46 -34.24
C THR A 312 -14.66 -14.32 -35.50
N HIS A 313 -14.10 -15.53 -35.50
CA HIS A 313 -14.14 -16.40 -36.68
C HIS A 313 -15.58 -16.67 -37.13
N GLU A 314 -16.50 -16.87 -36.19
CA GLU A 314 -17.90 -17.24 -36.43
C GLU A 314 -18.70 -16.09 -37.06
N ASN A 315 -18.37 -14.84 -36.69
CA ASN A 315 -19.05 -13.65 -37.21
C ASN A 315 -18.37 -13.09 -38.47
N LEU A 316 -17.33 -13.75 -39.00
CA LEU A 316 -16.66 -13.33 -40.23
C LEU A 316 -17.01 -14.25 -41.38
N GLN A 317 -17.13 -13.67 -42.57
CA GLN A 317 -17.43 -14.40 -43.81
C GLN A 317 -16.69 -13.79 -44.99
N THR A 318 -16.43 -14.61 -45.99
CA THR A 318 -15.88 -14.19 -47.28
C THR A 318 -17.02 -13.80 -48.21
N LEU A 319 -17.00 -12.58 -48.74
CA LEU A 319 -17.95 -12.08 -49.73
C LEU A 319 -17.20 -11.56 -50.96
N CYS A 320 -17.79 -11.70 -52.15
CA CYS A 320 -17.28 -10.98 -53.32
C CYS A 320 -17.62 -9.49 -53.21
N TRP A 321 -16.84 -8.63 -53.87
CA TRP A 321 -17.01 -7.18 -53.83
C TRP A 321 -18.45 -6.72 -54.15
N LYS A 322 -19.15 -7.42 -55.05
CA LYS A 322 -20.57 -7.13 -55.39
C LYS A 322 -21.49 -7.42 -54.21
N CYS A 323 -21.39 -8.62 -53.62
CA CYS A 323 -22.20 -9.02 -52.47
C CYS A 323 -21.87 -8.19 -51.22
N ASN A 324 -20.59 -7.89 -50.98
CA ASN A 324 -20.17 -7.07 -49.85
C ASN A 324 -20.75 -5.64 -49.95
N ARG A 325 -20.68 -5.03 -51.14
CA ARG A 325 -21.26 -3.71 -51.39
C ARG A 325 -22.77 -3.68 -51.22
N SER A 326 -23.47 -4.73 -51.68
CA SER A 326 -24.93 -4.87 -51.51
C SER A 326 -25.33 -5.08 -50.05
N LYS A 327 -24.53 -5.83 -49.29
CA LYS A 327 -24.73 -6.07 -47.86
C LYS A 327 -24.58 -4.79 -47.04
N SER A 328 -23.45 -4.09 -47.18
CA SER A 328 -23.14 -2.89 -46.39
C SER A 328 -23.37 -3.15 -44.88
N ASN A 329 -24.13 -2.29 -44.20
CA ASN A 329 -24.47 -2.42 -42.77
C ASN A 329 -25.74 -3.26 -42.49
N LYS A 330 -26.20 -4.05 -43.46
CA LYS A 330 -27.36 -4.94 -43.30
C LYS A 330 -26.92 -6.28 -42.70
N ILE A 331 -27.83 -6.88 -41.94
CA ILE A 331 -27.72 -8.29 -41.54
C ILE A 331 -28.48 -9.03 -42.64
N LEU A 332 -27.78 -9.89 -43.37
CA LEU A 332 -28.43 -10.75 -44.35
C LEU A 332 -29.05 -11.91 -43.56
N ALA A 333 -30.38 -12.03 -43.60
CA ALA A 333 -31.03 -13.24 -43.11
C ALA A 333 -30.61 -14.40 -44.03
N ALA A 334 -30.27 -15.53 -43.41
CA ALA A 334 -29.94 -16.76 -44.13
C ALA A 334 -31.16 -17.30 -44.89
#